data_AF-A0A1J5N0P9-F1
#
_entry.id   AF-A0A1J5N0P9-F1
#
_cell.length_a   1.000
_cell.length_b   1.000
_cell.length_c   1.000
_cell.angle_alpha   90.00
_cell.angle_beta   90.00
_cell.angle_gamma   90.00
#
_symmetry.space_group_name_H-M   'P 1'
#
loop_
_entity.id
_entity.type
_entity.pdbx_description
1 polymer ?
#
loop_
_entity_poly.entity_id
_entity_poly.type
_entity_poly.pdbx_seq_one_letter_code
_entity_poly.pdbx_strand_id
1 'polypeptide(L)' 'MQERFCKCGHRLMVQYTLDGFIPWEAVIRDDEGRPTPVKVCPCCGSYLSIHFLR' A
#
# COMPACT_ATOMS: atom_id res chain seq x y z
N MET A 1 4.45 2.13 -10.29
CA MET A 1 4.06 1.43 -9.04
C MET A 1 5.22 0.55 -8.62
N GLN A 2 5.53 0.49 -7.33
CA GLN A 2 6.60 -0.32 -6.75
C GLN A 2 5.98 -1.40 -5.85
N GLU A 3 6.43 -2.64 -5.96
CA GLU A 3 6.02 -3.70 -5.04
C GLU A 3 6.70 -3.48 -3.68
N ARG A 4 5.93 -3.61 -2.61
CA ARG A 4 6.36 -3.47 -1.22
C ARG A 4 5.67 -4.50 -0.33
N PHE A 5 6.18 -4.70 0.86
CA PHE A 5 5.63 -5.65 1.82
C PHE A 5 5.28 -4.97 3.14
N CYS A 6 4.11 -5.32 3.66
CA CYS A 6 3.77 -5.05 5.05
C CYS A 6 4.71 -5.85 5.97
N LYS A 7 4.87 -5.41 7.23
CA LYS A 7 5.63 -6.14 8.25
C LYS A 7 5.15 -7.59 8.46
N CYS A 8 3.88 -7.89 8.16
CA CYS A 8 3.33 -9.24 8.24
C CYS A 8 3.62 -10.11 7.00
N GLY A 9 4.39 -9.60 6.03
CA GLY A 9 4.70 -10.26 4.77
C GLY A 9 3.62 -10.11 3.69
N HIS A 10 2.51 -9.42 3.97
CA HIS A 10 1.49 -9.19 2.95
C HIS A 10 2.00 -8.24 1.86
N ARG A 11 1.81 -8.64 0.61
CA ARG A 11 2.24 -7.89 -0.56
C ARG A 11 1.32 -6.69 -0.81
N LEU A 12 1.94 -5.55 -1.09
CA LEU A 12 1.29 -4.28 -1.37
C LEU A 12 1.93 -3.68 -2.63
N MET A 13 1.20 -2.84 -3.32
CA MET A 13 1.75 -2.00 -4.38
C MET A 13 1.77 -0.56 -3.88
N VAL A 14 2.86 0.17 -4.08
CA VAL A 14 2.96 1.58 -3.75
C VAL A 14 2.99 2.38 -5.05
N GLN A 15 2.10 3.36 -5.15
CA GLN A 15 2.08 4.34 -6.21
C GLN A 15 2.62 5.66 -5.67
N TYR A 16 3.68 6.18 -6.28
CA TYR A 16 4.17 7.53 -5.97
C TYR A 16 3.48 8.53 -6.89
N THR A 17 3.03 9.64 -6.32
CA THR A 17 2.36 10.73 -7.04
C THR A 17 3.16 12.01 -6.81
N LEU A 18 3.36 12.79 -7.87
CA LEU A 18 4.12 14.04 -7.81
C LEU A 18 3.25 15.25 -7.46
N ASP A 19 1.93 15.12 -7.61
CA ASP A 19 0.94 16.21 -7.48
C ASP A 19 0.06 16.13 -6.22
N GLY A 20 0.28 15.13 -5.35
CA GLY A 20 -0.53 14.90 -4.15
C GLY A 20 0.04 15.53 -2.88
N PHE A 21 -0.84 15.93 -1.95
CA PHE A 21 -0.44 16.31 -0.57
C PHE A 21 0.30 15.17 0.16
N ILE A 22 0.00 13.92 -0.21
CA ILE A 22 0.75 12.73 0.19
C ILE A 22 1.43 12.20 -1.08
N PRO A 23 2.78 12.17 -1.16
CA PRO A 23 3.50 11.84 -2.39
C PRO A 23 3.49 10.33 -2.73
N TRP A 24 2.70 9.54 -2.01
CA TRP A 24 2.59 8.10 -2.20
C TRP A 24 1.28 7.55 -1.62
N GLU A 25 0.81 6.44 -2.19
CA GLU A 25 -0.33 5.67 -1.71
C GLU A 25 -0.03 4.17 -1.82
N ALA A 26 -0.40 3.39 -0.80
CA ALA A 26 -0.41 1.94 -0.90
C ALA A 26 -1.75 1.47 -1.48
N VAL A 27 -1.69 0.52 -2.41
CA VAL A 27 -2.83 -0.08 -3.08
C VAL A 27 -2.77 -1.60 -2.99
N ILE A 28 -3.93 -2.23 -2.86
CA ILE A 28 -4.11 -3.68 -2.99
C ILE A 28 -5.03 -3.97 -4.16
N ARG A 29 -5.02 -5.21 -4.67
CA ARG A 29 -6.01 -5.65 -5.64
C ARG A 29 -7.21 -6.21 -4.88
N ASP A 30 -8.39 -5.70 -5.20
CA ASP A 30 -9.65 -6.31 -4.73
C ASP A 30 -9.94 -7.63 -5.46
N ASP A 31 -11.05 -8.29 -5.12
CA ASP A 31 -11.47 -9.55 -5.75
C ASP A 31 -11.76 -9.43 -7.26
N GLU A 32 -12.00 -8.21 -7.75
CA GLU A 32 -12.19 -7.89 -9.17
C GLU A 32 -10.87 -7.45 -9.85
N GLY A 33 -9.75 -7.49 -9.12
CA GLY A 33 -8.42 -7.13 -9.60
C GLY A 33 -8.16 -5.63 -9.70
N ARG A 34 -9.06 -4.78 -9.21
CA ARG A 34 -8.95 -3.32 -9.26
C ARG A 34 -8.02 -2.82 -8.15
N PRO A 35 -7.12 -1.86 -8.44
CA PRO A 35 -6.26 -1.28 -7.42
C PRO A 35 -7.09 -0.37 -6.50
N THR A 36 -7.12 -0.71 -5.21
CA THR A 36 -7.84 0.07 -4.19
C THR A 36 -6.84 0.64 -3.18
N PRO A 37 -6.88 1.95 -2.89
CA PRO A 37 -5.96 2.56 -1.94
C PRO A 37 -6.29 2.14 -0.51
N VAL A 38 -5.25 1.81 0.26
CA VAL A 38 -5.37 1.36 1.65
C VAL A 38 -4.35 2.06 2.54
N LYS A 39 -4.81 2.48 3.73
CA LYS A 39 -3.94 3.02 4.79
C LYS A 39 -3.56 1.97 5.84
N VAL A 40 -4.25 0.84 5.84
CA VAL A 40 -4.10 -0.23 6.83
C VAL A 40 -4.00 -1.57 6.11
N CYS A 41 -3.09 -2.43 6.56
CA CYS A 41 -2.94 -3.77 6.03
C CYS A 41 -4.18 -4.61 6.34
N PRO A 42 -4.84 -5.22 5.34
CA PRO A 42 -6.02 -6.06 5.59
C PRO A 42 -5.70 -7.34 6.37
N CYS A 43 -4.46 -7.85 6.29
CA CYS A 43 -4.08 -9.09 6.98
C CYS A 43 -3.77 -8.94 8.47
N CYS A 44 -3.17 -7.81 8.87
CA CYS A 44 -2.68 -7.65 10.25
C CYS A 44 -3.15 -6.36 10.94
N GLY A 45 -4.03 -5.59 10.29
CA GLY A 45 -4.59 -4.34 10.85
C GLY A 45 -3.54 -3.24 11.08
N SER A 46 -2.32 -3.40 10.58
CA SER A 46 -1.24 -2.46 10.84
C SER A 46 -1.28 -1.27 9.88
N TYR A 47 -1.06 -0.08 10.42
CA TYR A 47 -0.97 1.13 9.63
C TYR A 47 0.20 1.05 8.63
N LEU A 48 -0.08 1.38 7.38
CA LEU A 48 0.89 1.40 6.30
C LEU A 48 1.54 2.77 6.26
N SER A 49 2.83 2.81 6.54
CA SER A 49 3.67 4.00 6.38
C SER A 49 4.86 3.61 5.53
N ILE A 50 5.23 4.46 4.57
CA ILE A 50 6.34 4.21 3.65
C ILE A 50 7.66 3.89 4.36
N HIS A 51 7.86 4.42 5.56
CA HIS A 51 9.05 4.15 6.39
C HIS A 51 9.08 2.74 6.99
N PHE A 52 7.95 2.05 7.06
CA PHE A 52 7.83 0.70 7.63
C PHE A 52 7.61 -0.38 6.57
N LEU A 53 7.33 0.01 5.33
CA LEU A 53 7.23 -0.90 4.20
C LEU A 53 8.62 -1.39 3.80
N ARG A 54 8.75 -2.71 3.62
CA ARG A 54 9.96 -3.33 3.07
C ARG A 54 9.87 -3.40 1.57
#